data_AF-A0A7T7VU94-F1
#
_entry.id   AF-A0A7T7VU94-F1
#
_cell.length_a   1.000
_cell.length_b   1.000
_cell.length_c   1.000
_cell.angle_alpha   90.00
_cell.angle_beta   90.00
_cell.angle_gamma   90.00
#
_symmetry.space_group_name_H-M   'P 1'
#
loop_
_entity.id
_entity.type
_entity.pdbx_description
1 polymer ?
#
loop_
_entity_poly.entity_id
_entity_poly.type
_entity_poly.pdbx_seq_one_letter_code
_entity_poly.pdbx_strand_id
1 'polypeptide(L)'
;MTAPHQTFAGVPVRAAEDAMAERHRQIVEFGHTPETDRSEYHRDGRGRTHLARTARTYAHDALDLMQRGPAHHERARQKAVRAAAACLALIDLIDALTEGEHPDAR
;
A
#
# COMPACT_ATOMS: atom_id res chain seq x y z
N MET A 1 -6.50 13.31 -27.36
CA MET A 1 -7.33 14.04 -26.38
C MET A 1 -7.15 13.35 -25.04
N THR A 2 -6.41 13.95 -24.11
CA THR A 2 -6.21 13.40 -22.76
C THR A 2 -7.46 13.73 -21.95
N ALA A 3 -8.23 12.73 -21.51
CA ALA A 3 -9.37 12.97 -20.64
C ALA A 3 -8.91 13.73 -19.38
N PRO A 4 -9.67 14.70 -18.87
CA PRO A 4 -9.29 15.45 -17.68
C PRO A 4 -9.05 14.49 -16.52
N HIS A 5 -7.98 14.74 -15.74
CA HIS A 5 -7.73 13.99 -14.51
C HIS A 5 -8.88 14.27 -13.54
N GLN A 6 -9.79 13.30 -13.40
CA GLN A 6 -10.89 13.39 -12.45
C GLN A 6 -10.32 13.43 -11.03
N THR A 7 -10.78 14.39 -10.23
CA THR A 7 -10.40 14.54 -8.83
C THR A 7 -11.64 14.58 -7.94
N PHE A 8 -11.51 14.08 -6.72
CA PHE A 8 -12.50 14.24 -5.65
C PHE A 8 -11.80 14.89 -4.45
N ALA A 9 -12.29 16.05 -4.00
CA ALA A 9 -11.62 16.84 -2.96
C ALA A 9 -10.12 17.11 -3.21
N GLY A 10 -9.72 17.23 -4.49
CA GLY A 10 -8.31 17.40 -4.89
C GLY A 10 -7.50 16.11 -5.01
N VAL A 11 -8.06 14.95 -4.65
CA VAL A 11 -7.41 13.64 -4.79
C VAL A 11 -7.67 13.08 -6.19
N PRO A 12 -6.63 12.66 -6.94
CA PRO A 12 -6.81 11.99 -8.24
C PRO A 12 -7.56 10.66 -8.09
N VAL A 13 -8.77 10.57 -8.65
CA VAL A 13 -9.68 9.42 -8.46
C VAL A 13 -9.05 8.12 -8.94
N ARG A 14 -8.49 8.10 -10.16
CA ARG A 14 -7.83 6.91 -10.72
C ARG A 14 -6.66 6.41 -9.86
N ALA A 15 -5.92 7.31 -9.20
CA ALA A 15 -4.80 6.90 -8.35
C ALA A 15 -5.30 6.23 -7.06
N ALA A 16 -6.37 6.76 -6.48
CA ALA A 16 -7.03 6.16 -5.32
C ALA A 16 -7.63 4.80 -5.68
N GLU A 17 -8.37 4.70 -6.79
CA GLU A 17 -8.95 3.44 -7.28
C GLU A 17 -7.89 2.35 -7.50
N ASP A 18 -6.79 2.69 -8.17
CA ASP A 18 -5.72 1.72 -8.43
C ASP A 18 -5.03 1.26 -7.14
N ALA A 19 -4.83 2.15 -6.16
CA ALA A 19 -4.28 1.77 -4.86
C ALA A 19 -5.22 0.83 -4.09
N MET A 20 -6.53 1.11 -4.12
CA MET A 20 -7.54 0.26 -3.50
C MET A 20 -7.68 -1.09 -4.21
N ALA A 21 -7.60 -1.12 -5.54
CA ALA A 21 -7.62 -2.35 -6.32
C ALA A 21 -6.38 -3.23 -6.01
N GLU A 22 -5.20 -2.63 -5.91
CA GLU A 22 -3.99 -3.38 -5.52
C GLU A 22 -4.05 -3.86 -4.06
N ARG A 23 -4.61 -3.06 -3.13
CA ARG A 23 -4.85 -3.51 -1.74
C ARG A 23 -5.81 -4.69 -1.71
N HIS A 24 -6.90 -4.63 -2.46
CA HIS A 24 -7.85 -5.73 -2.61
C HIS A 24 -7.15 -6.99 -3.16
N ARG A 25 -6.29 -6.83 -4.16
CA ARG A 25 -5.47 -7.93 -4.71
C ARG A 25 -4.58 -8.56 -3.64
N GLN A 26 -3.92 -7.76 -2.79
CA GLN A 26 -3.10 -8.27 -1.70
C GLN A 26 -3.89 -9.13 -0.70
N ILE A 27 -5.14 -8.74 -0.43
CA ILE A 27 -6.04 -9.49 0.45
C ILE A 27 -6.47 -10.80 -0.20
N VAL A 28 -6.97 -10.75 -1.44
CA VAL A 28 -7.59 -11.90 -2.11
C VAL A 28 -6.56 -12.90 -2.61
N GLU A 29 -5.46 -12.43 -3.20
CA GLU A 29 -4.45 -13.32 -3.82
C GLU A 29 -3.37 -13.78 -2.83
N PHE A 30 -2.99 -12.92 -1.87
CA PHE A 30 -1.84 -13.19 -0.99
C PHE A 30 -2.22 -13.33 0.49
N GLY A 31 -3.48 -13.13 0.87
CA GLY A 31 -3.95 -13.32 2.24
C GLY A 31 -3.49 -12.23 3.22
N HIS A 32 -3.02 -11.07 2.75
CA HIS A 32 -2.60 -9.95 3.59
C HIS A 32 -3.80 -9.21 4.21
N THR A 33 -4.59 -9.90 5.02
CA THR A 33 -5.66 -9.26 5.81
C THR A 33 -5.06 -8.58 7.04
N PRO A 34 -5.72 -7.54 7.60
CA PRO A 34 -5.26 -6.90 8.84
C PRO A 34 -5.06 -7.90 9.99
N GLU A 35 -5.94 -8.90 10.12
CA GLU A 35 -5.85 -9.94 11.15
C GLU A 35 -4.64 -10.86 10.93
N THR A 36 -4.38 -11.23 9.67
CA THR A 36 -3.23 -12.07 9.30
C THR A 36 -1.94 -11.31 9.57
N ASP A 37 -1.83 -10.07 9.08
CA ASP A 37 -0.66 -9.22 9.27
C ASP A 37 -0.39 -8.95 10.76
N ARG A 38 -1.44 -8.77 11.57
CA ARG A 38 -1.34 -8.63 13.04
C ARG A 38 -0.88 -9.93 13.72
N SER A 39 -1.40 -11.08 13.30
CA SER A 39 -0.99 -12.39 13.81
C SER A 39 0.50 -12.64 13.53
N GLU A 40 0.95 -12.36 12.30
CA GLU A 40 2.36 -12.46 11.90
C GLU A 40 3.26 -11.48 12.66
N TYR A 41 2.76 -10.27 12.91
CA TYR A 41 3.44 -9.29 13.75
C TYR A 41 3.72 -9.85 15.16
N HIS A 42 2.73 -10.46 15.82
CA HIS A 42 2.90 -11.03 17.16
C HIS A 42 3.76 -12.29 17.19
N ARG A 43 3.71 -13.13 16.13
CA ARG A 43 4.44 -14.40 16.09
C ARG A 43 5.95 -14.21 16.02
N ASP A 44 6.41 -13.29 15.16
CA ASP A 44 7.83 -13.25 14.78
C ASP A 44 8.49 -11.89 15.05
N GLY A 45 7.73 -10.85 15.40
CA GLY A 45 8.18 -9.44 15.43
C GLY A 45 8.59 -8.88 14.06
N ARG A 46 8.76 -9.75 13.04
CA ARG A 46 9.13 -9.41 11.65
C ARG A 46 8.02 -8.69 10.89
N GLY A 47 6.75 -8.87 11.28
CA GLY A 47 5.62 -8.17 10.67
C GLY A 47 5.80 -6.64 10.64
N ARG A 48 6.45 -6.07 11.68
CA ARG A 48 6.73 -4.63 11.78
C ARG A 48 7.64 -4.11 10.67
N THR A 49 8.55 -4.96 10.16
CA THR A 49 9.54 -4.56 9.16
C THR A 49 9.20 -5.02 7.75
N HIS A 50 8.34 -6.03 7.57
CA HIS A 50 8.08 -6.56 6.24
C HIS A 50 7.28 -5.59 5.37
N LEU A 51 6.11 -5.09 5.84
CA LEU A 51 5.27 -4.17 5.07
C LEU A 51 5.99 -2.85 4.75
N ALA A 52 6.64 -2.25 5.76
CA ALA A 52 7.42 -1.03 5.58
C ALA A 52 8.61 -1.22 4.61
N ARG A 53 9.30 -2.37 4.67
CA ARG A 53 10.39 -2.69 3.75
C ARG A 53 9.86 -2.90 2.32
N THR A 54 8.74 -3.59 2.17
CA THR A 54 8.08 -3.81 0.88
C THR A 54 7.64 -2.49 0.25
N ALA A 55 6.99 -1.61 1.02
CA ALA A 55 6.63 -0.27 0.56
C ALA A 55 7.86 0.53 0.09
N ARG A 56 8.94 0.52 0.90
CA ARG A 56 10.21 1.16 0.55
C ARG A 56 10.81 0.60 -0.74
N THR A 57 10.85 -0.72 -0.90
CA THR A 57 11.39 -1.37 -2.10
C THR A 57 10.62 -0.95 -3.35
N TYR A 58 9.28 -0.98 -3.30
CA TYR A 58 8.47 -0.54 -4.44
C TYR A 58 8.62 0.96 -4.75
N ALA A 59 8.77 1.80 -3.74
CA ALA A 59 9.02 3.23 -3.95
C ALA A 59 10.37 3.50 -4.63
N HIS A 60 11.43 2.79 -4.22
CA HIS A 60 12.74 2.88 -4.88
C HIS A 60 12.70 2.36 -6.31
N ASP A 61 12.08 1.20 -6.54
CA ASP A 61 11.90 0.65 -7.89
C ASP A 61 11.16 1.64 -8.82
N ALA A 62 10.14 2.34 -8.30
CA ALA A 62 9.41 3.35 -9.05
C ALA A 62 10.31 4.51 -9.46
N LEU A 63 11.14 5.02 -8.54
CA LEU A 63 12.10 6.08 -8.80
C LEU A 63 13.14 5.66 -9.85
N ASP A 64 13.71 4.47 -9.68
CA ASP A 64 14.72 3.92 -10.60
C ASP A 64 14.16 3.73 -12.02
N LEU A 65 12.89 3.31 -12.15
CA LEU A 65 12.23 3.18 -13.44
C LEU A 65 11.91 4.55 -14.06
N MET A 66 11.48 5.52 -13.25
CA MET A 66 11.18 6.87 -13.74
C MET A 66 12.42 7.55 -14.33
N GLN A 67 13.60 7.32 -13.73
CA GLN A 67 14.88 7.87 -14.22
C GLN A 67 15.35 7.28 -15.57
N ARG A 68 14.85 6.10 -15.96
CA ARG A 68 15.20 5.44 -17.23
C ARG A 68 14.45 6.00 -18.44
N GLY A 69 13.50 6.91 -18.21
CA GLY A 69 12.81 7.66 -19.26
C GLY A 69 11.39 7.17 -19.60
N PRO A 70 10.75 7.81 -20.60
CA PRO A 70 9.31 7.71 -20.83
C PRO A 70 8.76 6.31 -21.05
N ALA A 71 9.54 5.43 -21.69
CA ALA A 71 9.17 4.04 -21.95
C ALA A 71 8.91 3.23 -20.66
N HIS A 72 9.42 3.69 -19.51
CA HIS A 72 9.31 3.01 -18.22
C HIS A 72 8.28 3.65 -17.28
N HIS A 73 7.67 4.78 -17.65
CA HIS A 73 6.78 5.53 -16.75
C HIS A 73 5.56 4.73 -16.28
N GLU A 74 4.96 3.90 -17.14
CA GLU A 74 3.82 3.07 -16.74
C GLU A 74 4.24 2.00 -15.72
N ARG A 75 5.42 1.39 -15.90
CA ARG A 75 5.96 0.43 -14.91
C ARG A 75 6.32 1.13 -13.59
N ALA A 76 6.87 2.34 -13.66
CA ALA A 76 7.15 3.16 -12.49
C ALA A 76 5.86 3.47 -11.73
N ARG A 77 4.79 3.84 -12.44
CA ARG A 77 3.45 4.07 -11.87
C ARG A 77 2.91 2.83 -11.17
N GLN A 78 3.01 1.66 -11.80
CA GLN A 78 2.57 0.40 -11.18
C GLN A 78 3.34 0.09 -9.89
N LYS A 79 4.66 0.36 -9.86
CA LYS A 79 5.46 0.23 -8.62
C LYS A 79 5.03 1.23 -7.55
N ALA A 80 4.73 2.47 -7.92
CA ALA A 80 4.21 3.47 -6.98
C ALA A 80 2.84 3.06 -6.40
N VAL A 81 1.94 2.49 -7.22
CA VAL A 81 0.65 1.95 -6.75
C VAL A 81 0.85 0.81 -5.75
N ARG A 82 1.78 -0.13 -6.04
CA ARG A 82 2.11 -1.21 -5.10
C ARG A 82 2.71 -0.70 -3.79
N ALA A 83 3.52 0.35 -3.85
CA ALA A 83 4.03 1.01 -2.64
C ALA A 83 2.88 1.62 -1.82
N ALA A 84 1.95 2.32 -2.46
CA ALA A 84 0.78 2.89 -1.79
C ALA A 84 -0.10 1.81 -1.14
N ALA A 85 -0.38 0.70 -1.83
CA ALA A 85 -1.13 -0.42 -1.25
C ALA A 85 -0.41 -1.06 -0.04
N ALA A 86 0.92 -1.20 -0.10
CA ALA A 86 1.71 -1.66 1.04
C ALA A 86 1.69 -0.67 2.22
N CYS A 87 1.65 0.64 1.96
CA CYS A 87 1.42 1.64 3.01
C CYS A 87 0.02 1.53 3.63
N LEU A 88 -1.02 1.28 2.83
CA LEU A 88 -2.38 1.04 3.35
C LEU A 88 -2.40 -0.19 4.27
N ALA A 89 -1.79 -1.31 3.86
CA ALA A 89 -1.67 -2.48 4.71
C ALA A 89 -0.91 -2.20 6.02
N LEU A 90 0.14 -1.36 5.96
CA LEU A 90 0.88 -0.95 7.16
C LEU A 90 0.01 -0.09 8.10
N ILE A 91 -0.82 0.81 7.55
CA ILE A 91 -1.78 1.61 8.34
C ILE A 91 -2.79 0.68 9.00
N ASP A 92 -3.40 -0.25 8.25
CA ASP A 92 -4.35 -1.24 8.80
C ASP A 92 -3.76 -1.99 10.00
N LEU A 93 -2.49 -2.40 9.90
CA LEU A 93 -1.77 -3.06 10.99
C LEU A 93 -1.58 -2.14 12.19
N ILE A 94 -1.16 -0.89 11.98
CA ILE A 94 -0.98 0.10 13.06
C ILE A 94 -2.31 0.34 13.78
N ASP A 95 -3.40 0.49 13.04
CA ASP A 95 -4.73 0.71 13.60
C ASP A 95 -5.17 -0.52 14.39
N ALA A 96 -5.01 -1.73 13.83
CA ALA A 96 -5.36 -2.98 14.51
C ALA A 96 -4.56 -3.23 15.79
N LEU A 97 -3.30 -2.76 15.85
CA LEU A 97 -2.49 -2.81 17.07
C LEU A 97 -2.97 -1.78 18.09
N THR A 98 -3.32 -0.58 17.65
CA THR A 98 -3.80 0.50 18.53
C THR A 98 -5.14 0.16 19.18
N GLU A 99 -6.09 -0.35 18.40
CA GLU A 99 -7.41 -0.79 18.91
C GLU A 99 -7.30 -1.99 19.85
N GLY A 100 -6.35 -2.89 19.61
CA GLY A 100 -6.11 -4.07 20.43
C GLY A 100 -5.49 -3.78 21.80
N GLU A 101 -4.85 -2.63 21.97
CA GLU A 101 -4.17 -2.22 23.21
C GLU A 101 -5.09 -1.39 24.15
N HIS A 102 -6.25 -0.92 23.67
CA HIS A 102 -7.23 -0.12 24.45
C HIS A 102 -8.67 -0.66 24.30
N PRO A 103 -9.02 -1.80 24.95
CA PRO A 103 -10.37 -2.36 24.88
C PRO A 103 -11.47 -1.48 25.53
N ASP A 104 -11.10 -0.50 26.37
CA ASP A 104 -12.04 0.33 27.15
C ASP A 104 -12.24 1.77 26.59
N ALA A 105 -11.73 2.08 25.39
CA ALA A 105 -11.83 3.42 24.80
C ALA A 105 -13.06 3.65 23.89
N ARG A 106 -14.15 2.89 24.10
CA ARG A 106 -15.44 3.07 23.41
C ARG A 106 -16.56 3.43 24.36
#